data_AF-A0A7V8DFI6-F1
#
_entry.id   AF-A0A7V8DFI6-F1
#
_cell.length_a   1.000
_cell.length_b   1.000
_cell.length_c   1.000
_cell.angle_alpha   90.00
_cell.angle_beta   90.00
_cell.angle_gamma   90.00
#
_symmetry.space_group_name_H-M   'P 1'
#
loop_
_entity.id
_entity.type
_entity.pdbx_description
1 polymer ?
#
loop_
_entity_poly.entity_id
_entity_poly.type
_entity_poly.pdbx_seq_one_letter_code
_entity_poly.pdbx_strand_id
1 'polypeptide(L)' 'KGFGRMALTAGRLAVINHNVCDVHRFCFETLGKLAEQGAKLVAESVTLIARFPDVVQA' A
#
# COMPACT_ATOMS: atom_id res chain seq x y z
N LYS A 1 16.66 7.17 -12.49
CA LYS A 1 15.31 7.76 -12.63
C LYS A 1 14.29 7.06 -11.74
N GLY A 2 14.12 5.73 -11.77
CA GLY A 2 13.44 5.01 -10.68
C GLY A 2 12.01 5.45 -10.35
N PHE A 3 11.26 5.92 -11.36
CA PHE A 3 9.85 6.31 -11.21
C PHE A 3 8.94 5.13 -11.52
N GLY A 4 7.75 5.11 -10.92
CA GLY A 4 6.73 4.11 -11.20
C GLY A 4 5.47 4.31 -10.38
N ARG A 5 4.58 3.31 -10.43
CA ARG A 5 3.36 3.26 -9.65
C ARG A 5 3.23 1.88 -9.02
N MET A 6 2.94 1.86 -7.72
CA MET A 6 2.60 0.66 -6.98
C MET A 6 1.11 0.70 -6.66
N ALA A 7 0.38 -0.30 -7.09
CA ALA A 7 -1.02 -0.47 -6.76
C ALA A 7 -1.23 -1.84 -6.11
N LEU A 8 -2.01 -1.86 -5.03
CA LEU A 8 -2.54 -3.08 -4.43
C LEU A 8 -4.05 -3.03 -4.54
N THR A 9 -4.66 -4.13 -5.01
CA THR A 9 -6.09 -4.21 -5.25
C THR A 9 -6.71 -5.38 -4.49
N ALA A 10 -7.90 -5.17 -3.95
CA ALA A 10 -8.77 -6.21 -3.42
C ALA A 10 -10.06 -6.22 -4.25
N GLY A 11 -10.30 -7.28 -5.02
CA GLY A 11 -11.34 -7.28 -6.06
C GLY A 11 -11.10 -6.13 -7.05
N ARG A 12 -12.08 -5.25 -7.21
CA ARG A 12 -11.97 -4.05 -8.07
C ARG A 12 -11.56 -2.79 -7.31
N LEU A 13 -11.33 -2.88 -6.00
CA LEU A 13 -10.93 -1.75 -5.16
C LEU A 13 -9.42 -1.62 -5.11
N ALA A 14 -8.87 -0.47 -5.54
CA ALA A 14 -7.47 -0.13 -5.29
C ALA A 14 -7.30 0.33 -3.83
N VAL A 15 -6.74 -0.55 -2.99
CA VAL A 15 -6.54 -0.32 -1.54
C VAL A 15 -5.22 0.40 -1.26
N ILE A 16 -4.23 0.22 -2.12
CA ILE A 16 -3.00 1.03 -2.11
C ILE A 16 -2.81 1.59 -3.52
N ASN A 17 -2.52 2.88 -3.60
CA ASN A 17 -2.18 3.54 -4.85
C ASN A 17 -1.09 4.58 -4.59
N HIS A 18 0.16 4.19 -4.83
CA HIS A 18 1.33 4.99 -4.51
C HIS A 18 2.16 5.25 -5.76
N ASN A 19 2.40 6.53 -6.08
CA ASN A 19 3.39 6.89 -7.10
C ASN A 19 4.77 6.88 -6.45
N VAL A 20 5.68 6.07 -6.98
CA VAL A 20 7.03 5.91 -6.44
C VAL A 20 8.03 6.66 -7.30
N CYS A 21 8.97 7.33 -6.63
CA CYS A 21 10.11 8.01 -7.22
C CYS A 21 11.37 7.47 -6.54
N ASP A 22 12.50 7.52 -7.24
CA ASP A 22 13.80 7.10 -6.68
C ASP A 22 13.81 5.70 -6.04
N VAL A 23 13.10 4.73 -6.63
CA VAL A 23 12.94 3.36 -6.06
C VAL A 23 14.27 2.67 -5.73
N HIS A 24 15.35 3.00 -6.45
CA HIS A 24 16.70 2.52 -6.17
C HIS A 24 17.26 2.94 -4.80
N ARG A 25 16.62 3.91 -4.12
CA ARG A 25 16.95 4.38 -2.76
C ARG A 25 16.00 3.82 -1.70
N PHE A 26 15.10 2.91 -2.08
CA PHE A 26 14.16 2.32 -1.13
C PHE A 26 14.92 1.59 -0.01
N CYS A 27 14.80 2.11 1.21
CA CYS A 27 15.48 1.61 2.38
C CYS A 27 14.79 2.15 3.64
N PHE A 28 15.03 1.51 4.78
CA PHE A 28 14.62 1.96 6.10
C PHE A 28 15.82 1.92 7.04
N GLU A 29 15.85 2.82 8.03
CA GLU A 29 16.97 2.90 8.97
C GLU A 29 17.05 1.68 9.89
N THR A 30 15.91 1.05 10.20
CA THR A 30 15.83 -0.16 11.02
C THR A 30 14.69 -1.07 10.56
N LEU A 31 14.76 -2.35 10.93
CA LEU A 31 13.67 -3.29 10.72
C LEU A 31 12.37 -2.87 11.43
N GLY A 32 12.48 -2.17 12.56
CA GLY A 32 11.31 -1.63 13.27
C GLY A 32 10.56 -0.58 12.45
N LYS A 33 11.27 0.37 11.82
CA LYS A 33 10.66 1.38 10.94
C LYS A 33 10.02 0.75 9.69
N LEU A 34 10.65 -0.28 9.13
CA LEU A 34 10.06 -1.07 8.04
C LEU A 34 8.72 -1.70 8.49
N ALA A 35 8.71 -2.35 9.65
CA ALA A 35 7.52 -3.00 10.18
C ALA A 35 6.39 -2.00 10.48
N GLU A 36 6.71 -0.85 11.07
CA GLU A 36 5.73 0.20 11.40
C GLU A 36 5.05 0.76 10.14
N GLN A 37 5.83 1.11 9.12
CA GLN A 37 5.30 1.63 7.86
C GLN A 37 4.46 0.57 7.13
N GLY A 38 4.90 -0.69 7.13
CA GLY A 38 4.14 -1.80 6.59
C GLY A 38 2.81 -2.02 7.33
N ALA A 39 2.84 -2.02 8.67
CA ALA A 39 1.65 -2.20 9.49
C ALA A 39 0.62 -1.08 9.27
N LYS A 40 1.08 0.16 9.09
CA LYS A 40 0.20 1.29 8.76
C LYS A 40 -0.53 1.08 7.43
N LEU A 41 0.20 0.69 6.37
CA LEU A 41 -0.40 0.40 5.06
C LEU A 41 -1.44 -0.73 5.15
N VAL A 42 -1.15 -1.78 5.94
CA VAL A 42 -2.09 -2.89 6.16
C VAL A 42 -3.35 -2.39 6.88
N ALA A 43 -3.21 -1.62 7.96
CA ALA A 43 -4.35 -1.12 8.72
C ALA A 43 -5.26 -0.20 7.88
N GLU A 44 -4.67 0.69 7.08
CA GLU A 44 -5.40 1.55 6.15
C GLU A 44 -6.12 0.72 5.08
N SER A 45 -5.46 -0.31 4.53
CA SER A 45 -6.04 -1.21 3.53
C SER A 45 -7.23 -2.00 4.09
N VAL A 46 -7.10 -2.55 5.30
CA VAL A 46 -8.20 -3.28 5.98
C VAL A 46 -9.38 -2.34 6.23
N THR A 47 -9.12 -1.10 6.65
CA THR A 47 -10.16 -0.09 6.86
C THR A 47 -10.89 0.24 5.55
N LEU A 48 -10.18 0.37 4.44
CA LEU A 48 -10.77 0.62 3.11
C LEU A 48 -11.60 -0.57 2.63
N ILE A 49 -11.13 -1.80 2.80
CA ILE A 49 -11.85 -3.02 2.43
C ILE A 49 -13.16 -3.11 3.23
N ALA A 50 -13.10 -2.90 4.55
CA ALA A 50 -14.27 -2.95 5.41
C ALA A 50 -15.29 -1.85 5.07
N ARG A 51 -14.84 -0.70 4.55
CA ARG A 51 -15.71 0.40 4.14
C ARG A 51 -16.43 0.15 2.81
N PHE A 52 -15.85 -0.65 1.91
CA PHE A 52 -16.39 -0.88 0.56
C PHE A 52 -16.49 -2.37 0.22
N PRO A 53 -17.23 -3.18 1.00
CA PRO A 53 -17.33 -4.62 0.77
C PRO A 53 -17.93 -4.97 -0.60
N ASP A 54 -18.89 -4.17 -1.08
CA ASP A 54 -19.57 -4.42 -2.35
C ASP A 54 -18.61 -4.35 -3.55
N VAL A 55 -17.63 -3.44 -3.51
CA VAL A 55 -16.64 -3.28 -4.60
C VAL A 55 -15.60 -4.41 -4.59
N VAL A 56 -15.37 -5.01 -3.43
CA VAL A 56 -14.41 -6.11 -3.26
C VAL A 56 -15.03 -7.45 -3.68
N GLN A 57 -16.34 -7.63 -3.46
CA GLN A 57 -17.07 -8.88 -3.75
C GLN A 57 -17.72 -8.92 -5.15
N ALA A 58 -17.79 -7.80 -5.87
CA ALA A 58 -18.33 -7.69 -7.23
C ALA A 58 -17.36 -8.14 -8.34
#